data_AF-A0A929CSJ4-F1
#
_entry.id   AF-A0A929CSJ4-F1
#
_cell.length_a   1.000
_cell.length_b   1.000
_cell.length_c   1.000
_cell.angle_alpha   90.00
_cell.angle_beta   90.00
_cell.angle_gamma   90.00
#
_symmetry.space_group_name_H-M   'P 1'
#
loop_
_entity.id
_entity.type
_entity.pdbx_description
1 polymer ?
#
loop_
_entity_poly.entity_id
_entity_poly.type
_entity_poly.pdbx_seq_one_letter_code
_entity_poly.pdbx_strand_id
1 'polypeptide(L)'
;MKILKYVLIIVAVILIGGWALVATQPDSYDVNRTRLIKAPASVIFNNLNDFKNWEEWGPWQEEDPSIVVSYPEQTSGIGASYSWTSNDGPGSLKTVALVENKSLDQKIQFDDFEPSDVYWRLEEIEEGTNVTWGIKAEKTPFMFKLFAAFSGGMDGMMGPMEEKGLENLDAVIMEELANQPPSPTNFTIGEISQKELPAQTFIGYFQKAKIEELSALFQEFMPKAGMHAAQNNLEFGDYIPAAVYTKWDEEKGETEFYIGLMLDKELAPAKGMDIVEIDAGKVVTLSKFGNYGEGDMEAHTNIATFFENNNLEYGKLVWELFMNDPEEVTPEEIQTDIYYQVK
;
A
#
# COMPACT_ATOMS: atom_id res chain seq x y z
N MET A 1 16.84 7.79 -68.93
CA MET A 1 17.64 8.62 -68.00
C MET A 1 16.92 9.89 -67.52
N LYS A 2 16.25 10.68 -68.39
CA LYS A 2 15.56 11.92 -67.96
C LYS A 2 14.38 11.66 -67.01
N ILE A 3 13.51 10.70 -67.31
CA ILE A 3 12.35 10.34 -66.47
C ILE A 3 12.82 9.88 -65.08
N LEU A 4 13.80 8.98 -65.01
CA LEU A 4 14.40 8.54 -63.74
C LEU A 4 14.95 9.71 -62.91
N LYS A 5 15.61 10.68 -63.55
CA LYS A 5 16.11 11.89 -62.88
C LYS A 5 14.97 12.72 -62.26
N TYR A 6 13.86 12.92 -62.99
CA TYR A 6 12.71 13.66 -62.46
C TYR A 6 12.00 12.91 -61.34
N VAL A 7 11.87 11.59 -61.46
CA VAL A 7 11.33 10.73 -60.39
C VAL A 7 12.18 10.84 -59.13
N LEU A 8 13.51 10.73 -59.24
CA LEU A 8 14.42 10.87 -58.10
C LEU A 8 14.35 12.27 -57.45
N ILE A 9 14.20 13.33 -58.25
CA ILE A 9 14.05 14.69 -57.71
C ILE A 9 12.72 14.84 -56.95
N ILE A 10 11.62 14.31 -57.48
CA ILE A 10 10.32 14.34 -56.81
C ILE A 10 10.39 13.57 -55.48
N VAL A 11 10.99 12.38 -55.48
CA VAL A 11 11.21 11.60 -54.25
C VAL A 11 12.06 12.38 -53.25
N ALA A 12 13.15 13.02 -53.68
CA ALA A 12 13.98 13.84 -52.80
C ALA A 12 13.22 15.03 -52.21
N VAL A 13 12.38 15.71 -53.00
CA VAL A 13 11.55 16.83 -52.51
C VAL A 13 10.51 16.35 -51.48
N ILE A 14 9.89 15.19 -51.72
CA ILE A 14 8.95 14.58 -50.76
C ILE A 14 9.66 14.20 -49.46
N LEU A 15 10.85 13.59 -49.54
CA LEU A 15 11.63 13.22 -48.35
C LEU A 15 12.09 14.45 -47.56
N ILE A 16 12.57 15.50 -48.23
CA ILE A 16 12.97 16.75 -47.57
C ILE A 16 11.76 17.45 -46.95
N GLY A 17 10.63 17.50 -47.66
CA GLY A 17 9.39 18.06 -47.14
C GLY A 17 8.86 17.31 -45.92
N GLY A 18 8.85 15.97 -45.97
CA GLY A 18 8.50 15.13 -44.84
C GLY A 18 9.44 15.30 -43.65
N TRP A 19 10.75 15.34 -43.91
CA TRP A 19 11.75 15.58 -42.86
C TRP A 19 11.55 16.95 -42.18
N ALA A 20 11.31 18.00 -42.95
CA ALA A 20 11.05 19.34 -42.42
C ALA A 20 9.77 19.37 -41.55
N LEU A 21 8.71 18.67 -41.96
CA LEU A 21 7.47 18.58 -41.17
C LEU A 21 7.69 17.88 -39.82
N VAL A 22 8.47 16.80 -39.79
CA VAL A 22 8.80 16.08 -38.55
C VAL A 22 9.71 16.93 -37.66
N ALA A 23 10.69 17.63 -38.25
CA ALA A 23 11.58 18.52 -37.53
C ALA A 23 10.86 19.71 -36.87
N THR A 24 9.69 20.12 -37.40
CA THR A 24 8.87 21.17 -36.79
C THR A 24 7.95 20.70 -35.66
N GLN A 25 7.88 19.40 -35.37
CA GLN A 25 7.10 18.88 -34.23
C GLN A 25 7.74 19.30 -32.89
N PRO A 26 6.95 19.60 -31.85
CA PRO A 26 7.46 19.96 -30.53
C PRO A 26 8.49 18.98 -29.99
N ASP A 27 9.52 19.49 -29.31
CA ASP A 27 10.52 18.65 -28.62
C ASP A 27 9.97 18.04 -27.32
N SER A 28 8.98 18.67 -26.71
CA SER A 28 8.34 18.20 -25.48
C SER A 28 6.87 17.87 -25.68
N TYR A 29 6.36 16.91 -24.90
CA TYR A 29 4.93 16.61 -24.82
C TYR A 29 4.53 16.28 -23.39
N ASP A 30 3.25 16.46 -23.09
CA ASP A 30 2.58 15.99 -21.88
C ASP A 30 1.19 15.54 -22.32
N VAL A 31 0.99 14.23 -22.42
CA VAL A 31 -0.29 13.62 -22.77
C VAL A 31 -0.81 12.97 -21.50
N ASN A 32 -2.09 13.17 -21.22
CA ASN A 32 -2.74 12.54 -20.07
C ASN A 32 -4.21 12.27 -20.35
N ARG A 33 -4.75 11.32 -19.59
CA ARG A 33 -6.18 11.00 -19.52
C ARG A 33 -6.59 10.88 -18.05
N THR A 34 -7.85 11.21 -17.79
CA THR A 34 -8.45 11.07 -16.46
C THR A 34 -9.72 10.25 -16.56
N ARG A 35 -9.89 9.31 -15.62
CA ARG A 35 -11.10 8.51 -15.47
C ARG A 35 -11.55 8.49 -14.02
N LEU A 36 -12.85 8.64 -13.79
CA LEU A 36 -13.45 8.38 -12.49
C LEU A 36 -13.62 6.88 -12.31
N ILE A 37 -12.94 6.31 -11.32
CA ILE A 37 -13.10 4.91 -10.90
C ILE A 37 -13.87 4.92 -9.58
N LYS A 38 -14.97 4.17 -9.49
CA LYS A 38 -15.83 4.10 -8.30
C LYS A 38 -15.24 3.21 -7.20
N ALA A 39 -14.01 3.51 -6.80
CA ALA A 39 -13.26 2.82 -5.77
C ALA A 39 -12.47 3.82 -4.91
N PRO A 40 -12.19 3.50 -3.64
CA PRO A 40 -11.30 4.30 -2.80
C PRO A 40 -9.90 4.44 -3.41
N ALA A 41 -9.23 5.56 -3.13
CA ALA A 41 -7.91 5.83 -3.70
C ALA A 41 -6.87 4.78 -3.26
N SER A 42 -7.06 4.17 -2.08
CA SER A 42 -6.21 3.10 -1.55
C SER A 42 -6.22 1.82 -2.38
N VAL A 43 -7.40 1.38 -2.82
CA VAL A 43 -7.54 0.17 -3.66
C VAL A 43 -6.80 0.38 -4.98
N ILE A 44 -7.03 1.54 -5.62
CA ILE A 44 -6.40 1.89 -6.89
C ILE A 44 -4.89 2.06 -6.71
N PHE A 45 -4.45 2.74 -5.65
CA PHE A 45 -3.03 2.95 -5.36
C PHE A 45 -2.29 1.63 -5.16
N ASN A 46 -2.86 0.71 -4.39
CA ASN A 46 -2.27 -0.61 -4.15
C ASN A 46 -2.13 -1.41 -5.45
N ASN A 47 -3.14 -1.36 -6.32
CA ASN A 47 -3.07 -1.99 -7.62
C ASN A 47 -1.95 -1.37 -8.48
N LEU A 48 -1.90 -0.04 -8.59
CA LEU A 48 -0.89 0.69 -9.37
C LEU A 48 0.53 0.52 -8.83
N ASN A 49 0.69 0.41 -7.51
CA ASN A 49 1.99 0.36 -6.85
C ASN A 49 2.74 -0.96 -7.07
N ASP A 50 2.04 -2.08 -7.29
CA ASP A 50 2.68 -3.37 -7.61
C ASP A 50 2.56 -3.70 -9.10
N PHE A 51 3.70 -3.74 -9.78
CA PHE A 51 3.74 -4.02 -11.22
C PHE A 51 3.21 -5.41 -11.62
N LYS A 52 3.11 -6.36 -10.69
CA LYS A 52 2.50 -7.67 -10.99
C LYS A 52 1.03 -7.57 -11.36
N ASN A 53 0.32 -6.57 -10.82
CA ASN A 53 -1.11 -6.37 -11.09
C ASN A 53 -1.36 -5.81 -12.50
N TRP A 54 -0.34 -5.23 -13.13
CA TRP A 54 -0.47 -4.59 -14.44
C TRP A 54 -0.56 -5.62 -15.57
N GLU A 55 -0.26 -6.89 -15.33
CA GLU A 55 -0.47 -7.97 -16.31
C GLU A 55 -1.96 -8.14 -16.66
N GLU A 56 -2.85 -7.82 -15.72
CA GLU A 56 -4.30 -8.05 -15.88
C GLU A 56 -5.00 -6.96 -16.72
N TRP A 57 -4.46 -5.74 -16.76
CA TRP A 57 -5.09 -4.60 -17.45
C TRP A 57 -4.16 -3.78 -18.34
N GLY A 58 -2.84 -4.03 -18.28
CA GLY A 58 -1.83 -3.27 -19.00
C GLY A 58 -2.11 -3.26 -20.51
N PRO A 59 -2.23 -2.08 -21.14
CA PRO A 59 -2.76 -1.98 -22.50
C PRO A 59 -1.84 -2.60 -23.56
N TRP A 60 -0.56 -2.81 -23.25
CA TRP A 60 0.40 -3.30 -24.24
C TRP A 60 0.29 -4.80 -24.51
N GLN A 61 -0.08 -5.61 -23.50
CA GLN A 61 -0.14 -7.07 -23.67
C GLN A 61 -1.27 -7.49 -24.62
N GLU A 62 -2.39 -6.75 -24.61
CA GLU A 62 -3.49 -6.98 -25.58
C GLU A 62 -3.10 -6.63 -27.02
N GLU A 63 -2.29 -5.59 -27.21
CA GLU A 63 -1.90 -5.08 -28.54
C GLU A 63 -0.72 -5.87 -29.12
N ASP A 64 0.22 -6.35 -28.30
CA ASP A 64 1.37 -7.15 -28.71
C ASP A 64 1.49 -8.46 -27.90
N PRO A 65 0.97 -9.58 -28.44
CA PRO A 65 1.09 -10.91 -27.82
C PRO A 65 2.53 -11.44 -27.69
N SER A 66 3.52 -10.78 -28.30
CA SER A 66 4.93 -11.16 -28.18
C SER A 66 5.61 -10.60 -26.94
N ILE A 67 4.94 -9.71 -26.19
CA ILE A 67 5.46 -9.16 -24.95
C ILE A 67 5.66 -10.28 -23.93
N VAL A 68 6.89 -10.36 -23.42
CA VAL A 68 7.27 -11.20 -22.29
C VAL A 68 7.78 -10.28 -21.18
N VAL A 69 7.06 -10.28 -20.06
CA VAL A 69 7.39 -9.46 -18.88
C VAL A 69 8.37 -10.20 -17.96
N SER A 70 9.28 -9.45 -17.35
CA SER A 70 10.22 -9.92 -16.33
C SER A 70 10.18 -9.00 -15.12
N TYR A 71 9.98 -9.61 -13.94
CA TYR A 71 9.89 -8.94 -12.65
C TYR A 71 11.16 -9.19 -11.82
N PRO A 72 11.80 -8.14 -11.27
CA PRO A 72 12.85 -8.27 -10.27
C PRO A 72 12.25 -8.61 -8.88
N GLU A 73 13.10 -8.74 -7.85
CA GLU A 73 12.64 -9.00 -6.47
C GLU A 73 11.71 -7.89 -5.94
N GLN A 74 11.94 -6.64 -6.35
CA GLN A 74 11.15 -5.49 -5.93
C GLN A 74 10.17 -5.06 -7.02
N THR A 75 8.88 -5.38 -6.84
CA THR A 75 7.79 -4.99 -7.77
C THR A 75 6.89 -3.89 -7.23
N SER A 76 7.04 -3.49 -5.97
CA SER A 76 6.27 -2.43 -5.33
C SER A 76 7.10 -1.41 -4.53
N GLY A 77 6.57 -0.20 -4.39
CA GLY A 77 7.22 0.91 -3.69
C GLY A 77 8.27 1.68 -4.50
N ILE A 78 8.99 2.59 -3.85
CA ILE A 78 10.06 3.39 -4.49
C ILE A 78 11.21 2.47 -4.89
N GLY A 79 11.61 2.50 -6.16
CA GLY A 79 12.64 1.64 -6.72
C GLY A 79 12.11 0.38 -7.39
N ALA A 80 10.82 0.07 -7.22
CA ALA A 80 10.15 -1.00 -7.95
C ALA A 80 10.31 -0.83 -9.46
N SER A 81 10.37 -1.95 -10.17
CA SER A 81 10.42 -1.93 -11.62
C SER A 81 9.85 -3.20 -12.24
N TYR A 82 9.56 -3.14 -13.53
CA TYR A 82 9.47 -4.31 -14.39
C TYR A 82 10.10 -4.00 -15.74
N SER A 83 10.40 -5.06 -16.49
CA SER A 83 10.94 -4.95 -17.84
C SER A 83 10.20 -5.89 -18.76
N TRP A 84 10.26 -5.63 -20.06
CA TRP A 84 9.67 -6.51 -21.06
C TRP A 84 10.55 -6.60 -22.30
N THR A 85 10.35 -7.69 -23.04
CA THR A 85 10.86 -7.86 -24.41
C THR A 85 9.71 -8.09 -25.36
N SER A 86 9.74 -7.46 -26.55
CA SER A 86 8.76 -7.69 -27.60
C SER A 86 9.42 -7.63 -28.99
N ASN A 87 8.65 -7.92 -30.05
CA ASN A 87 9.12 -7.75 -31.44
C ASN A 87 9.50 -6.30 -31.77
N ASP A 88 8.90 -5.32 -31.07
CA ASP A 88 9.15 -3.90 -31.27
C ASP A 88 10.30 -3.35 -30.40
N GLY A 89 10.92 -4.22 -29.58
CA GLY A 89 12.08 -3.92 -28.77
C GLY A 89 11.85 -4.13 -27.26
N PRO A 90 12.91 -4.07 -26.45
CA PRO A 90 12.80 -4.17 -25.01
C PRO A 90 12.37 -2.83 -24.38
N GLY A 91 11.82 -2.90 -23.18
CA GLY A 91 11.55 -1.70 -22.38
C GLY A 91 11.53 -1.99 -20.88
N SER A 92 11.48 -0.93 -20.09
CA SER A 92 11.37 -0.99 -18.64
C SER A 92 10.61 0.20 -18.07
N LEU A 93 10.00 -0.01 -16.91
CA LEU A 93 9.35 1.02 -16.12
C LEU A 93 9.86 0.94 -14.69
N LYS A 94 10.14 2.09 -14.07
CA LYS A 94 10.64 2.17 -12.69
C LYS A 94 9.95 3.27 -11.90
N THR A 95 9.49 2.95 -10.69
CA THR A 95 8.95 3.93 -9.73
C THR A 95 10.09 4.70 -9.07
N VAL A 96 10.06 6.02 -9.17
CA VAL A 96 11.10 6.92 -8.65
C VAL A 96 10.64 7.74 -7.45
N ALA A 97 9.33 8.00 -7.34
CA ALA A 97 8.72 8.64 -6.18
C ALA A 97 7.26 8.21 -6.05
N LEU A 98 6.73 8.25 -4.84
CA LEU A 98 5.31 8.07 -4.58
C LEU A 98 4.88 8.86 -3.35
N VAL A 99 3.59 9.16 -3.29
CA VAL A 99 2.89 9.60 -2.09
C VAL A 99 1.67 8.70 -1.98
N GLU A 100 1.59 7.96 -0.90
CA GLU A 100 0.55 6.95 -0.68
C GLU A 100 -0.86 7.51 -0.92
N ASN A 101 -1.67 6.77 -1.67
CA ASN A 101 -3.04 7.08 -2.07
C ASN A 101 -3.21 8.41 -2.84
N LYS A 102 -2.13 9.04 -3.30
CA LYS A 102 -2.16 10.35 -3.98
C LYS A 102 -1.43 10.37 -5.31
N SER A 103 -0.24 9.81 -5.39
CA SER A 103 0.57 9.93 -6.61
C SER A 103 1.67 8.89 -6.75
N LEU A 104 1.99 8.54 -7.99
CA LEU A 104 3.20 7.80 -8.36
C LEU A 104 3.91 8.57 -9.48
N ASP A 105 5.23 8.64 -9.42
CA ASP A 105 6.08 9.14 -10.48
C ASP A 105 7.07 8.04 -10.90
N GLN A 106 7.16 7.84 -12.20
CA GLN A 106 7.85 6.71 -12.82
C GLN A 106 8.68 7.16 -14.02
N LYS A 107 9.69 6.36 -14.36
CA LYS A 107 10.50 6.50 -15.57
C LYS A 107 10.29 5.31 -16.48
N ILE A 108 9.83 5.58 -17.70
CA ILE A 108 9.69 4.58 -18.75
C ILE A 108 10.83 4.70 -19.75
N GLN A 109 11.47 3.59 -20.08
CA GLN A 109 12.57 3.54 -21.04
C GLN A 109 12.28 2.47 -22.08
N PHE A 110 12.39 2.83 -23.35
CA PHE A 110 12.33 1.91 -24.48
C PHE A 110 13.71 1.79 -25.08
N ASP A 111 14.23 0.57 -25.21
CA ASP A 111 15.56 0.31 -25.77
C ASP A 111 16.63 1.23 -25.14
N ASP A 112 17.59 1.68 -25.94
CA ASP A 112 18.60 2.69 -25.57
C ASP A 112 18.13 4.15 -25.74
N PHE A 113 16.82 4.41 -25.86
CA PHE A 113 16.29 5.78 -25.95
C PHE A 113 16.25 6.49 -24.59
N GLU A 114 16.23 7.82 -24.63
CA GLU A 114 16.07 8.65 -23.43
C GLU A 114 14.73 8.32 -22.73
N PRO A 115 14.73 8.12 -21.39
CA PRO A 115 13.52 7.80 -20.66
C PRO A 115 12.49 8.94 -20.64
N SER A 116 11.21 8.60 -20.77
CA SER A 116 10.10 9.51 -20.52
C SER A 116 9.64 9.44 -19.06
N ASP A 117 8.97 10.49 -18.60
CA ASP A 117 8.28 10.51 -17.32
C ASP A 117 6.88 9.95 -17.46
N VAL A 118 6.49 9.09 -16.53
CA VAL A 118 5.11 8.61 -16.37
C VAL A 118 4.64 9.06 -15.00
N TYR A 119 3.41 9.55 -14.91
CA TYR A 119 2.85 10.01 -13.65
C TYR A 119 1.42 9.57 -13.46
N TRP A 120 1.09 9.28 -12.22
CA TRP A 120 -0.24 8.93 -11.75
C TRP A 120 -0.67 9.93 -10.69
N ARG A 121 -1.90 10.43 -10.78
CA ARG A 121 -2.51 11.30 -9.75
C ARG A 121 -3.87 10.74 -9.37
N LEU A 122 -4.09 10.62 -8.07
CA LEU A 122 -5.31 10.12 -7.47
C LEU A 122 -5.93 11.25 -6.66
N GLU A 123 -7.13 11.65 -7.05
CA GLU A 123 -7.93 12.65 -6.34
C GLU A 123 -9.24 11.99 -5.89
N GLU A 124 -9.33 11.70 -4.60
CA GLU A 124 -10.51 11.10 -3.99
C GLU A 124 -11.64 12.12 -3.89
N ILE A 125 -12.84 11.73 -4.33
CA ILE A 125 -14.08 12.50 -4.35
C ILE A 125 -15.22 11.65 -3.79
N GLU A 126 -16.41 12.25 -3.60
CA GLU A 126 -17.56 11.57 -3.00
C GLU A 126 -17.99 10.29 -3.76
N GLU A 127 -17.86 10.27 -5.09
CA GLU A 127 -18.30 9.16 -5.94
C GLU A 127 -17.21 8.10 -6.21
N GLY A 128 -15.98 8.29 -5.72
CA GLY A 128 -14.83 7.44 -6.01
C GLY A 128 -13.54 8.24 -6.15
N THR A 129 -12.66 7.84 -7.06
CA THR A 129 -11.36 8.49 -7.27
C THR A 129 -11.19 8.90 -8.71
N ASN A 130 -10.84 10.16 -8.96
CA ASN A 130 -10.33 10.61 -10.25
C ASN A 130 -8.89 10.13 -10.41
N VAL A 131 -8.68 9.22 -11.36
CA VAL A 131 -7.37 8.65 -11.70
C VAL A 131 -6.86 9.32 -12.95
N THR A 132 -5.75 10.04 -12.84
CA THR A 132 -5.07 10.65 -13.99
C THR A 132 -3.78 9.90 -14.29
N TRP A 133 -3.65 9.41 -15.50
CA TRP A 133 -2.43 8.83 -16.05
C TRP A 133 -1.87 9.79 -17.10
N GLY A 134 -0.59 10.13 -17.00
CA GLY A 134 0.08 10.88 -18.06
C GLY A 134 1.50 10.45 -18.34
N ILE A 135 1.92 10.69 -19.58
CA ILE A 135 3.27 10.47 -20.09
C ILE A 135 3.78 11.80 -20.63
N LYS A 136 4.96 12.21 -20.17
CA LYS A 136 5.61 13.44 -20.62
C LYS A 136 7.09 13.23 -20.90
N ALA A 137 7.62 14.03 -21.82
CA ALA A 137 9.05 14.09 -22.09
C ALA A 137 9.44 15.53 -22.44
N GLU A 138 10.65 15.94 -22.03
CA GLU A 138 11.24 17.21 -22.45
C GLU A 138 11.94 17.12 -23.81
N LYS A 139 12.39 15.92 -24.18
CA LYS A 139 13.13 15.64 -25.41
C LYS A 139 12.59 14.40 -26.10
N THR A 140 11.84 14.62 -27.17
CA THR A 140 11.21 13.54 -27.94
C THR A 140 12.16 13.05 -29.02
N PRO A 141 12.50 11.75 -29.07
CA PRO A 141 13.31 11.18 -30.14
C PRO A 141 12.71 11.47 -31.52
N PHE A 142 13.56 11.69 -32.53
CA PHE A 142 13.09 11.99 -33.89
C PHE A 142 12.16 10.92 -34.44
N MET A 143 12.44 9.64 -34.15
CA MET A 143 11.57 8.52 -34.55
C MET A 143 10.17 8.62 -33.95
N PHE A 144 10.04 9.04 -32.68
CA PHE A 144 8.75 9.21 -32.02
C PHE A 144 7.96 10.37 -32.66
N LYS A 145 8.64 11.48 -32.98
CA LYS A 145 8.02 12.59 -33.73
C LYS A 145 7.53 12.16 -35.12
N LEU A 146 8.29 11.31 -35.80
CA LEU A 146 7.92 10.77 -37.10
C LEU A 146 6.63 9.95 -37.00
N PHE A 147 6.56 9.01 -36.05
CA PHE A 147 5.36 8.19 -35.83
C PHE A 147 4.16 9.05 -35.42
N ALA A 148 4.36 9.96 -34.46
CA ALA A 148 3.33 10.89 -34.03
C ALA A 148 2.74 11.71 -35.18
N ALA A 149 3.56 12.18 -36.13
CA ALA A 149 3.08 12.94 -37.28
C ALA A 149 2.10 12.15 -38.18
N PHE A 150 2.24 10.82 -38.25
CA PHE A 150 1.31 9.95 -38.98
C PHE A 150 0.07 9.55 -38.16
N SER A 151 0.15 9.65 -36.82
CA SER A 151 -0.93 9.29 -35.88
C SER A 151 -1.76 10.47 -35.39
N GLY A 152 -1.59 11.67 -35.97
CA GLY A 152 -2.34 12.87 -35.56
C GLY A 152 -1.73 13.63 -34.37
N GLY A 153 -0.45 13.39 -34.07
CA GLY A 153 0.31 14.00 -32.98
C GLY A 153 0.60 13.01 -31.84
N MET A 154 1.30 13.47 -30.80
CA MET A 154 1.59 12.64 -29.62
C MET A 154 0.30 12.23 -28.89
N ASP A 155 -0.68 13.13 -28.83
CA ASP A 155 -2.00 12.83 -28.24
C ASP A 155 -2.73 11.73 -29.01
N GLY A 156 -2.74 11.76 -30.34
CA GLY A 156 -3.33 10.70 -31.15
C GLY A 156 -2.58 9.37 -31.10
N MET A 157 -1.29 9.39 -30.75
CA MET A 157 -0.45 8.20 -30.61
C MET A 157 -0.57 7.54 -29.23
N MET A 158 -0.62 8.33 -28.15
CA MET A 158 -0.58 7.83 -26.76
C MET A 158 -1.95 7.89 -26.08
N GLY A 159 -2.74 8.93 -26.34
CA GLY A 159 -4.01 9.18 -25.66
C GLY A 159 -5.02 8.03 -25.77
N PRO A 160 -5.22 7.39 -26.93
CA PRO A 160 -6.11 6.22 -27.03
C PRO A 160 -5.65 5.04 -26.17
N MET A 161 -4.33 4.85 -26.04
CA MET A 161 -3.76 3.77 -25.21
C MET A 161 -3.92 4.09 -23.71
N GLU A 162 -3.74 5.34 -23.31
CA GLU A 162 -4.00 5.78 -21.94
C GLU A 162 -5.48 5.63 -21.56
N GLU A 163 -6.39 6.00 -22.47
CA GLU A 163 -7.84 5.86 -22.27
C GLU A 163 -8.26 4.40 -22.13
N LYS A 164 -7.76 3.54 -23.03
CA LYS A 164 -8.00 2.09 -22.96
C LYS A 164 -7.39 1.45 -21.71
N GLY A 165 -6.18 1.85 -21.31
CA GLY A 165 -5.57 1.34 -20.08
C GLY A 165 -6.34 1.76 -18.83
N LEU A 166 -6.86 2.98 -18.76
CA LEU A 166 -7.75 3.41 -17.68
C LEU A 166 -9.10 2.68 -17.70
N GLU A 167 -9.64 2.36 -18.87
CA GLU A 167 -10.82 1.50 -19.04
C GLU A 167 -10.59 0.10 -18.48
N ASN A 168 -9.45 -0.52 -18.83
CA ASN A 168 -9.10 -1.85 -18.36
C ASN A 168 -8.83 -1.86 -16.84
N LEU A 169 -8.14 -0.83 -16.32
CA LEU A 169 -7.93 -0.67 -14.88
C LEU A 169 -9.26 -0.57 -14.13
N ASP A 170 -10.19 0.27 -14.61
CA ASP A 170 -11.54 0.36 -14.05
C ASP A 170 -12.25 -0.99 -14.07
N ALA A 171 -12.21 -1.71 -15.20
CA ALA A 171 -12.82 -3.03 -15.31
C ALA A 171 -12.23 -4.05 -14.32
N VAL A 172 -10.90 -4.14 -14.22
CA VAL A 172 -10.22 -5.04 -13.28
C VAL A 172 -10.51 -4.65 -11.83
N ILE A 173 -10.48 -3.37 -11.49
CA ILE A 173 -10.83 -2.90 -10.13
C ILE A 173 -12.30 -3.21 -9.81
N MET A 174 -13.23 -2.99 -10.75
CA MET A 174 -14.64 -3.32 -10.53
C MET A 174 -14.88 -4.83 -10.45
N GLU A 175 -14.14 -5.63 -11.21
CA GLU A 175 -14.19 -7.08 -11.14
C GLU A 175 -13.58 -7.60 -9.84
N GLU A 176 -12.43 -7.08 -9.43
CA GLU A 176 -11.81 -7.32 -8.12
C GLU A 176 -12.81 -6.99 -7.03
N LEU A 177 -13.42 -5.80 -7.06
CA LEU A 177 -14.48 -5.38 -6.14
C LEU A 177 -15.81 -6.16 -6.27
N ALA A 178 -16.03 -6.95 -7.32
CA ALA A 178 -17.24 -7.76 -7.49
C ALA A 178 -17.02 -9.22 -7.07
N ASN A 179 -15.84 -9.76 -7.37
CA ASN A 179 -15.39 -11.11 -7.02
C ASN A 179 -14.79 -11.17 -5.62
N GLN A 180 -14.31 -10.03 -5.14
CA GLN A 180 -13.92 -9.71 -3.77
C GLN A 180 -14.64 -8.39 -3.45
N PRO A 181 -15.95 -8.41 -3.07
CA PRO A 181 -16.64 -7.21 -2.56
C PRO A 181 -15.64 -6.43 -1.70
N PRO A 182 -15.49 -5.09 -1.86
CA PRO A 182 -14.56 -4.34 -1.04
C PRO A 182 -14.73 -4.89 0.35
N SER A 183 -13.70 -5.54 0.90
CA SER A 183 -13.79 -6.00 2.26
C SER A 183 -14.21 -4.74 3.00
N PRO A 184 -15.45 -4.65 3.55
CA PRO A 184 -15.73 -3.59 4.49
C PRO A 184 -14.57 -3.73 5.44
N THR A 185 -13.75 -2.67 5.66
CA THR A 185 -12.52 -2.74 6.47
C THR A 185 -12.68 -3.91 7.41
N ASN A 186 -11.94 -5.02 7.19
CA ASN A 186 -12.23 -6.27 7.91
C ASN A 186 -12.11 -6.07 9.44
N PHE A 187 -11.70 -4.87 9.82
CA PHE A 187 -11.81 -4.27 11.11
C PHE A 187 -12.78 -3.06 11.21
N THR A 188 -13.37 -2.87 12.39
CA THR A 188 -14.04 -1.63 12.79
C THR A 188 -13.30 -1.01 13.96
N ILE A 189 -13.13 0.32 13.95
CA ILE A 189 -12.56 1.06 15.08
C ILE A 189 -13.68 1.69 15.91
N GLY A 190 -13.73 1.32 17.19
CA GLY A 190 -14.64 1.89 18.17
C GLY A 190 -14.30 3.34 18.52
N GLU A 191 -15.22 4.01 19.19
CA GLU A 191 -15.02 5.39 19.63
C GLU A 191 -13.85 5.50 20.62
N ILE A 192 -13.00 6.50 20.38
CA ILE A 192 -11.94 6.85 21.31
C ILE A 192 -12.52 7.45 22.59
N SER A 193 -12.04 6.99 23.73
CA SER A 193 -12.51 7.45 25.03
C SER A 193 -11.35 7.60 26.01
N GLN A 194 -11.46 8.58 26.92
CA GLN A 194 -10.58 8.72 28.06
C GLN A 194 -11.28 8.19 29.31
N LYS A 195 -10.63 7.30 30.05
CA LYS A 195 -11.19 6.64 31.25
C LYS A 195 -10.16 6.63 32.38
N GLU A 196 -10.64 6.43 33.61
CA GLU A 196 -9.80 6.14 34.77
C GLU A 196 -9.90 4.64 35.05
N LEU A 197 -8.75 3.96 35.16
CA LEU A 197 -8.69 2.53 35.47
C LEU A 197 -8.11 2.30 36.87
N PRO A 198 -8.57 1.26 37.59
CA PRO A 198 -7.92 0.81 38.80
C PRO A 198 -6.54 0.21 38.48
N ALA A 199 -5.75 -0.06 39.53
CA ALA A 199 -4.50 -0.79 39.37
C ALA A 199 -4.82 -2.22 38.90
N GLN A 200 -4.00 -2.73 37.98
CA GLN A 200 -4.16 -4.04 37.38
C GLN A 200 -2.84 -4.81 37.47
N THR A 201 -2.94 -6.12 37.58
CA THR A 201 -1.77 -7.00 37.64
C THR A 201 -1.72 -7.83 36.37
N PHE A 202 -0.58 -7.77 35.69
CA PHE A 202 -0.29 -8.57 34.51
C PHE A 202 0.86 -9.53 34.82
N ILE A 203 0.81 -10.74 34.26
CA ILE A 203 1.95 -11.66 34.24
C ILE A 203 2.31 -12.02 32.80
N GLY A 204 3.59 -12.00 32.43
CA GLY A 204 3.96 -12.30 31.04
C GLY A 204 5.43 -12.58 30.80
N TYR A 205 5.73 -13.15 29.63
CA TYR A 205 7.08 -13.43 29.16
C TYR A 205 7.67 -12.17 28.51
N PHE A 206 8.76 -11.64 29.07
CA PHE A 206 9.46 -10.50 28.49
C PHE A 206 10.12 -10.86 27.16
N GLN A 207 9.97 -9.99 26.16
CA GLN A 207 10.59 -10.07 24.86
C GLN A 207 11.28 -8.75 24.52
N LYS A 208 12.48 -8.87 23.93
CA LYS A 208 13.18 -7.79 23.26
C LYS A 208 13.53 -8.26 21.87
N ALA A 209 12.90 -7.67 20.87
CA ALA A 209 12.91 -8.18 19.52
C ALA A 209 12.73 -7.06 18.50
N LYS A 210 12.89 -7.40 17.22
CA LYS A 210 12.46 -6.52 16.15
C LYS A 210 10.94 -6.54 15.99
N ILE A 211 10.38 -5.43 15.51
CA ILE A 211 8.93 -5.31 15.26
C ILE A 211 8.47 -6.40 14.24
N GLU A 212 9.29 -6.72 13.23
CA GLU A 212 8.99 -7.77 12.24
C GLU A 212 8.87 -9.19 12.86
N GLU A 213 9.42 -9.41 14.05
CA GLU A 213 9.41 -10.72 14.75
C GLU A 213 8.21 -10.88 15.70
N LEU A 214 7.39 -9.82 15.89
CA LEU A 214 6.27 -9.81 16.83
C LEU A 214 5.33 -11.00 16.63
N SER A 215 4.85 -11.22 15.40
CA SER A 215 3.88 -12.28 15.11
C SER A 215 4.40 -13.67 15.49
N ALA A 216 5.68 -13.97 15.18
CA ALA A 216 6.29 -15.24 15.55
C ALA A 216 6.37 -15.43 17.07
N LEU A 217 6.70 -14.36 17.80
CA LEU A 217 6.75 -14.38 19.27
C LEU A 217 5.36 -14.57 19.89
N PHE A 218 4.32 -13.93 19.35
CA PHE A 218 2.93 -14.16 19.77
C PHE A 218 2.50 -15.61 19.57
N GLN A 219 2.77 -16.17 18.38
CA GLN A 219 2.49 -17.59 18.10
C GLN A 219 3.20 -18.54 19.06
N GLU A 220 4.41 -18.18 19.51
CA GLU A 220 5.16 -19.02 20.45
C GLU A 220 4.71 -18.86 21.91
N PHE A 221 4.55 -17.63 22.40
CA PHE A 221 4.40 -17.35 23.83
C PHE A 221 2.94 -17.21 24.29
N MET A 222 2.03 -16.80 23.41
CA MET A 222 0.62 -16.65 23.78
C MET A 222 -0.02 -18.00 24.18
N PRO A 223 0.19 -19.11 23.43
CA PRO A 223 -0.31 -20.43 23.86
C PRO A 223 0.30 -20.92 25.17
N LYS A 224 1.58 -20.57 25.44
CA LYS A 224 2.23 -20.93 26.72
C LYS A 224 1.58 -20.22 27.91
N ALA A 225 1.19 -18.96 27.74
CA ALA A 225 0.48 -18.19 28.76
C ALA A 225 -0.93 -18.77 28.99
N GLY A 226 -1.69 -19.01 27.92
CA GLY A 226 -3.02 -19.65 28.03
C GLY A 226 -2.98 -21.03 28.68
N MET A 227 -1.97 -21.85 28.35
CA MET A 227 -1.77 -23.16 28.98
C MET A 227 -1.47 -23.04 30.48
N HIS A 228 -0.73 -22.02 30.93
CA HIS A 228 -0.49 -21.78 32.36
C HIS A 228 -1.78 -21.44 33.10
N ALA A 229 -2.65 -20.61 32.52
CA ALA A 229 -3.98 -20.33 33.08
C ALA A 229 -4.83 -21.60 33.20
N ALA A 230 -4.90 -22.38 32.11
CA ALA A 230 -5.67 -23.63 32.07
C ALA A 230 -5.18 -24.66 33.11
N GLN A 231 -3.86 -24.80 33.29
CA GLN A 231 -3.26 -25.70 34.30
C GLN A 231 -3.60 -25.29 35.74
N ASN A 232 -3.93 -24.02 35.98
CA ASN A 232 -4.36 -23.50 37.27
C ASN A 232 -5.88 -23.41 37.41
N ASN A 233 -6.63 -23.98 36.46
CA ASN A 233 -8.11 -23.97 36.42
C ASN A 233 -8.70 -22.56 36.37
N LEU A 234 -8.05 -21.64 35.64
CA LEU A 234 -8.65 -20.37 35.27
C LEU A 234 -9.33 -20.52 33.92
N GLU A 235 -10.50 -19.89 33.79
CA GLU A 235 -11.27 -19.82 32.54
C GLU A 235 -11.23 -18.41 31.96
N PHE A 236 -11.68 -18.25 30.72
CA PHE A 236 -11.81 -16.93 30.10
C PHE A 236 -12.71 -16.02 30.97
N GLY A 237 -12.22 -14.84 31.35
CA GLY A 237 -12.88 -13.95 32.32
C GLY A 237 -12.36 -14.04 33.77
N ASP A 238 -11.60 -15.08 34.14
CA ASP A 238 -10.69 -15.02 35.30
C ASP A 238 -9.38 -14.29 34.93
N TYR A 239 -9.11 -14.19 33.62
CA TYR A 239 -8.00 -13.50 32.99
C TYR A 239 -8.36 -13.08 31.57
N ILE A 240 -7.57 -12.18 31.00
CA ILE A 240 -7.63 -11.78 29.59
C ILE A 240 -6.23 -11.93 28.97
N PRO A 241 -6.05 -12.68 27.87
CA PRO A 241 -4.79 -12.67 27.14
C PRO A 241 -4.41 -11.25 26.71
N ALA A 242 -3.14 -10.88 26.89
CA ALA A 242 -2.72 -9.51 26.72
C ALA A 242 -1.26 -9.38 26.29
N ALA A 243 -0.95 -8.22 25.73
CA ALA A 243 0.41 -7.76 25.52
C ALA A 243 0.64 -6.40 26.20
N VAL A 244 1.79 -6.24 26.85
CA VAL A 244 2.17 -4.98 27.51
C VAL A 244 3.47 -4.48 26.91
N TYR A 245 3.42 -3.35 26.22
CA TYR A 245 4.54 -2.70 25.57
C TYR A 245 5.15 -1.66 26.51
N THR A 246 6.47 -1.76 26.68
CA THR A 246 7.27 -0.85 27.53
C THR A 246 8.16 0.07 26.72
N LYS A 247 8.47 -0.33 25.49
CA LYS A 247 9.23 0.47 24.53
C LYS A 247 8.82 0.13 23.11
N TRP A 248 8.58 1.16 22.31
CA TRP A 248 8.41 1.07 20.86
C TRP A 248 9.36 2.06 20.19
N ASP A 249 10.33 1.56 19.43
CA ASP A 249 11.37 2.35 18.75
C ASP A 249 11.24 2.16 17.25
N GLU A 250 10.37 2.97 16.63
CA GLU A 250 10.03 2.88 15.21
C GLU A 250 11.23 3.16 14.31
N GLU A 251 12.09 4.12 14.68
CA GLU A 251 13.30 4.45 13.91
C GLU A 251 14.28 3.26 13.80
N LYS A 252 14.38 2.45 14.86
CA LYS A 252 15.26 1.26 14.87
C LYS A 252 14.54 -0.03 14.50
N GLY A 253 13.21 -0.02 14.40
CA GLY A 253 12.40 -1.21 14.21
C GLY A 253 12.47 -2.18 15.40
N GLU A 254 12.68 -1.68 16.62
CA GLU A 254 12.88 -2.49 17.83
C GLU A 254 11.77 -2.24 18.86
N THR A 255 11.41 -3.28 19.62
CA THR A 255 10.37 -3.21 20.66
C THR A 255 10.75 -4.02 21.91
N GLU A 256 10.28 -3.56 23.07
CA GLU A 256 10.38 -4.27 24.35
C GLU A 256 8.98 -4.41 24.94
N PHE A 257 8.53 -5.64 25.11
CA PHE A 257 7.14 -5.94 25.46
C PHE A 257 7.02 -7.27 26.20
N TYR A 258 5.86 -7.51 26.79
CA TYR A 258 5.52 -8.77 27.44
C TYR A 258 4.31 -9.40 26.74
N ILE A 259 4.31 -10.72 26.62
CA ILE A 259 3.14 -11.51 26.16
C ILE A 259 2.65 -12.36 27.32
N GLY A 260 1.38 -12.27 27.67
CA GLY A 260 0.90 -12.87 28.91
C GLY A 260 -0.58 -12.67 29.19
N LEU A 261 -0.93 -12.56 30.47
CA LEU A 261 -2.30 -12.54 30.95
C LEU A 261 -2.51 -11.32 31.86
N MET A 262 -3.53 -10.53 31.57
CA MET A 262 -4.13 -9.61 32.51
C MET A 262 -4.99 -10.39 33.50
N LEU A 263 -4.81 -10.19 34.80
CA LEU A 263 -5.43 -11.03 35.83
C LEU A 263 -6.61 -10.32 36.50
N ASP A 264 -7.79 -10.93 36.45
CA ASP A 264 -8.91 -10.60 37.34
C ASP A 264 -8.87 -11.44 38.63
N LYS A 265 -8.21 -12.59 38.57
CA LYS A 265 -8.02 -13.51 39.69
C LYS A 265 -6.53 -13.77 39.91
N GLU A 266 -6.15 -13.85 41.17
CA GLU A 266 -4.74 -14.04 41.56
C GLU A 266 -4.16 -15.33 40.97
N LEU A 267 -3.05 -15.18 40.24
CA LEU A 267 -2.29 -16.28 39.65
C LEU A 267 -0.80 -15.97 39.76
N ALA A 268 -0.04 -16.89 40.36
CA ALA A 268 1.41 -16.75 40.42
C ALA A 268 2.04 -16.88 39.02
N PRO A 269 3.13 -16.14 38.71
CA PRO A 269 3.79 -16.23 37.42
C PRO A 269 4.39 -17.63 37.20
N ALA A 270 4.31 -18.12 35.96
CA ALA A 270 5.01 -19.33 35.55
C ALA A 270 6.52 -19.09 35.50
N LYS A 271 7.31 -20.16 35.33
CA LYS A 271 8.75 -20.05 35.10
C LYS A 271 9.02 -19.23 33.83
N GLY A 272 9.69 -18.09 33.98
CA GLY A 272 10.03 -17.18 32.88
C GLY A 272 9.02 -16.07 32.63
N MET A 273 7.92 -16.03 33.39
CA MET A 273 7.03 -14.88 33.42
C MET A 273 7.45 -13.92 34.55
N ASP A 274 7.34 -12.63 34.29
CA ASP A 274 7.46 -11.58 35.29
C ASP A 274 6.07 -11.05 35.67
N ILE A 275 5.98 -10.42 36.85
CA ILE A 275 4.80 -9.63 37.24
C ILE A 275 5.04 -8.18 36.82
N VAL A 276 4.07 -7.60 36.11
CA VAL A 276 4.03 -6.19 35.75
C VAL A 276 2.81 -5.57 36.42
N GLU A 277 3.05 -4.65 37.35
CA GLU A 277 1.99 -3.88 37.99
C GLU A 277 1.69 -2.65 37.12
N ILE A 278 0.43 -2.50 36.74
CA ILE A 278 -0.07 -1.33 36.02
C ILE A 278 -0.78 -0.46 37.05
N ASP A 279 -0.18 0.70 37.36
CA ASP A 279 -0.74 1.64 38.33
C ASP A 279 -2.13 2.15 37.91
N ALA A 280 -2.98 2.42 38.90
CA ALA A 280 -4.24 3.11 38.68
C ALA A 280 -3.99 4.49 38.05
N GLY A 281 -4.81 4.87 37.08
CA GLY A 281 -4.63 6.15 36.40
C GLY A 281 -5.52 6.35 35.19
N LYS A 282 -5.29 7.49 34.54
CA LYS A 282 -5.98 7.85 33.31
C LYS A 282 -5.40 7.12 32.12
N VAL A 283 -6.28 6.68 31.24
CA VAL A 283 -5.94 6.05 29.97
C VAL A 283 -6.77 6.65 28.85
N VAL A 284 -6.22 6.64 27.65
CA VAL A 284 -6.99 6.77 26.41
C VAL A 284 -7.10 5.38 25.80
N THR A 285 -8.30 5.02 25.36
CA THR A 285 -8.60 3.68 24.86
C THR A 285 -9.63 3.70 23.74
N LEU A 286 -9.54 2.69 22.88
CA LEU A 286 -10.54 2.31 21.90
C LEU A 286 -10.55 0.80 21.73
N SER A 287 -11.62 0.28 21.14
CA SER A 287 -11.75 -1.13 20.78
C SER A 287 -11.59 -1.28 19.28
N LYS A 288 -10.73 -2.20 18.83
CA LYS A 288 -10.62 -2.63 17.45
C LYS A 288 -11.35 -3.96 17.30
N PHE A 289 -12.24 -4.06 16.33
CA PHE A 289 -12.87 -5.32 15.92
C PHE A 289 -12.23 -5.74 14.60
N GLY A 290 -11.96 -7.02 14.33
CA GLY A 290 -11.30 -7.50 13.09
C GLY A 290 -10.07 -8.38 13.33
N ASN A 291 -9.58 -9.09 12.30
CA ASN A 291 -8.43 -10.00 12.46
C ASN A 291 -7.17 -9.26 12.94
N TYR A 292 -6.28 -9.99 13.61
CA TYR A 292 -4.95 -9.47 13.98
C TYR A 292 -4.15 -9.06 12.72
N GLY A 293 -3.48 -7.91 12.76
CA GLY A 293 -2.77 -7.32 11.62
C GLY A 293 -3.64 -6.39 10.76
N GLU A 294 -4.97 -6.42 10.90
CA GLU A 294 -5.89 -5.54 10.18
C GLU A 294 -6.35 -4.40 11.11
N GLY A 295 -6.13 -3.14 10.76
CA GLY A 295 -6.63 -1.99 11.54
C GLY A 295 -5.80 -1.58 12.74
N ASP A 296 -4.70 -2.28 13.03
CA ASP A 296 -3.86 -2.01 14.19
C ASP A 296 -3.19 -0.63 14.05
N MET A 297 -2.64 -0.32 12.87
CA MET A 297 -2.02 0.98 12.58
C MET A 297 -3.02 2.13 12.70
N GLU A 298 -4.23 1.97 12.19
CA GLU A 298 -5.32 2.95 12.26
C GLU A 298 -5.75 3.18 13.71
N ALA A 299 -5.87 2.12 14.51
CA ALA A 299 -6.17 2.21 15.93
C ALA A 299 -5.12 3.03 16.69
N HIS A 300 -3.83 2.69 16.53
CA HIS A 300 -2.75 3.42 17.19
C HIS A 300 -2.65 4.87 16.70
N THR A 301 -2.86 5.13 15.40
CA THR A 301 -2.87 6.48 14.82
C THR A 301 -4.01 7.33 15.36
N ASN A 302 -5.21 6.76 15.53
CA ASN A 302 -6.35 7.45 16.12
C ASN A 302 -6.09 7.86 17.57
N ILE A 303 -5.46 6.98 18.36
CA ILE A 303 -5.03 7.32 19.73
C ILE A 303 -3.96 8.41 19.69
N ALA A 304 -2.94 8.28 18.85
CA ALA A 304 -1.87 9.28 18.76
C ALA A 304 -2.40 10.67 18.40
N THR A 305 -3.27 10.74 17.39
CA THR A 305 -3.95 11.98 16.98
C THR A 305 -4.77 12.57 18.13
N PHE A 306 -5.42 11.74 18.95
CA PHE A 306 -6.15 12.22 20.12
C PHE A 306 -5.24 12.77 21.20
N PHE A 307 -4.09 12.14 21.48
CA PHE A 307 -3.08 12.67 22.41
C PHE A 307 -2.60 14.05 21.96
N GLU A 308 -2.27 14.20 20.68
CA GLU A 308 -1.82 15.47 20.09
C GLU A 308 -2.89 16.56 20.20
N ASN A 309 -4.11 16.26 19.74
CA ASN A 309 -5.21 17.23 19.74
C ASN A 309 -5.62 17.69 21.14
N ASN A 310 -5.43 16.83 22.16
CA ASN A 310 -5.77 17.13 23.54
C ASN A 310 -4.56 17.55 24.40
N ASN A 311 -3.36 17.68 23.81
CA ASN A 311 -2.11 17.99 24.51
C ASN A 311 -1.84 17.06 25.71
N LEU A 312 -2.08 15.76 25.53
CA LEU A 312 -1.82 14.75 26.56
C LEU A 312 -0.36 14.25 26.45
N GLU A 313 0.24 13.92 27.59
CA GLU A 313 1.56 13.27 27.62
C GLU A 313 1.42 11.76 27.76
N TYR A 314 2.16 11.00 26.96
CA TYR A 314 2.23 9.54 27.06
C TYR A 314 2.82 9.09 28.40
N GLY A 315 2.15 8.13 29.02
CA GLY A 315 2.66 7.35 30.13
C GLY A 315 3.71 6.33 29.68
N LYS A 316 4.05 5.39 30.57
CA LYS A 316 5.13 4.43 30.31
C LYS A 316 4.67 3.18 29.57
N LEU A 317 3.40 2.85 29.67
CA LEU A 317 2.86 1.58 29.23
C LEU A 317 1.78 1.79 28.18
N VAL A 318 1.84 0.95 27.15
CA VAL A 318 0.75 0.69 26.21
C VAL A 318 0.41 -0.78 26.34
N TRP A 319 -0.87 -1.14 26.37
CA TRP A 319 -1.25 -2.54 26.41
C TRP A 319 -2.48 -2.83 25.56
N GLU A 320 -2.55 -4.09 25.14
CA GLU A 320 -3.59 -4.63 24.30
C GLU A 320 -4.22 -5.82 25.00
N LEU A 321 -5.54 -5.86 25.04
CA LEU A 321 -6.32 -6.95 25.62
C LEU A 321 -7.07 -7.67 24.51
N PHE A 322 -6.87 -8.98 24.38
CA PHE A 322 -7.55 -9.82 23.40
C PHE A 322 -8.84 -10.36 24.03
N MET A 323 -9.96 -9.70 23.73
CA MET A 323 -11.21 -9.78 24.51
C MET A 323 -12.08 -11.00 24.20
N ASN A 324 -11.71 -11.78 23.18
CA ASN A 324 -12.37 -13.03 22.81
C ASN A 324 -11.40 -13.99 22.12
N ASP A 325 -11.79 -15.26 22.04
CA ASP A 325 -11.05 -16.28 21.32
C ASP A 325 -11.40 -16.19 19.82
N PRO A 326 -10.43 -15.91 18.92
CA PRO A 326 -10.66 -15.88 17.47
C PRO A 326 -11.21 -17.19 16.87
N GLU A 327 -11.05 -18.32 17.56
CA GLU A 327 -11.62 -19.60 17.12
C GLU A 327 -13.12 -19.73 17.46
N GLU A 328 -13.63 -18.88 18.36
CA GLU A 328 -15.02 -18.93 18.88
C GLU A 328 -15.92 -17.79 18.34
N VAL A 329 -15.35 -16.78 17.67
CA VAL A 329 -16.08 -15.63 17.11
C VAL A 329 -15.84 -15.48 15.61
N THR A 330 -16.68 -14.70 14.91
CA THR A 330 -16.40 -14.39 13.50
C THR A 330 -15.22 -13.42 13.38
N PRO A 331 -14.50 -13.40 12.25
CA PRO A 331 -13.36 -12.48 12.05
C PRO A 331 -13.66 -11.01 12.39
N GLU A 332 -14.86 -10.54 12.06
CA GLU A 332 -15.32 -9.16 12.28
C GLU A 332 -15.66 -8.89 13.75
N GLU A 333 -15.83 -9.94 14.57
CA GLU A 333 -16.13 -9.85 16.00
C GLU A 333 -14.87 -9.98 16.87
N ILE A 334 -13.72 -10.38 16.31
CA ILE A 334 -12.44 -10.47 17.03
C ILE A 334 -12.13 -9.10 17.62
N GLN A 335 -12.10 -8.98 18.95
CA GLN A 335 -12.00 -7.69 19.64
C GLN A 335 -10.64 -7.56 20.34
N THR A 336 -9.93 -6.47 20.03
CA THR A 336 -8.71 -6.03 20.71
C THR A 336 -8.94 -4.66 21.33
N ASP A 337 -8.90 -4.57 22.65
CA ASP A 337 -8.97 -3.29 23.34
C ASP A 337 -7.55 -2.74 23.56
N ILE A 338 -7.30 -1.53 23.07
CA ILE A 338 -5.99 -0.89 23.11
C ILE A 338 -6.03 0.25 24.12
N TYR A 339 -5.01 0.32 24.96
CA TYR A 339 -4.91 1.29 26.05
C TYR A 339 -3.56 1.99 26.05
N TYR A 340 -3.61 3.32 26.14
CA TYR A 340 -2.44 4.17 26.30
C TYR A 340 -2.54 4.90 27.63
N GLN A 341 -1.55 4.69 28.50
CA GLN A 341 -1.47 5.41 29.76
C GLN A 341 -1.26 6.91 29.51
N VAL A 342 -1.94 7.74 30.30
CA VAL A 342 -1.74 9.19 30.34
C VAL A 342 -0.89 9.53 31.57
N LYS A 343 0.08 10.42 31.40
CA LYS A 343 1.02 10.82 32.45
C LYS A 343 0.46 11.83 33.46
#